data_AF-A0A484KRA7-F1
#
_entry.id   AF-A0A484KRA7-F1
#
_cell.length_a   1.000
_cell.length_b   1.000
_cell.length_c   1.000
_cell.angle_alpha   90.00
_cell.angle_beta   90.00
_cell.angle_gamma   90.00
#
_symmetry.space_group_name_H-M   'P 1'
#
loop_
_entity.id
_entity.type
_entity.pdbx_description
1 polymer ?
#
loop_
_entity_poly.entity_id
_entity_poly.type
_entity_poly.pdbx_seq_one_letter_code
_entity_poly.pdbx_strand_id
1 'polypeptide(L)'
;MSSGEEREDDEAAAAAKEHLQKQFRLCTISIAEGEAKRNDMEISKTIVACISNLAFKFAAHRNEHLAATLRSFRDDLKAKEPQTERKRKKRTRKQDRAAADDLSVLDA
;
A
#
# COMPACT_ATOMS: atom_id res chain seq x y z
N MET A 1 -10.37 -31.76 -12.34
CA MET A 1 -9.59 -30.51 -12.38
C MET A 1 -9.74 -29.90 -10.99
N SER A 2 -8.73 -29.95 -10.11
CA SER A 2 -8.82 -29.38 -8.75
C SER A 2 -7.45 -29.16 -8.11
N SER A 3 -6.43 -29.93 -8.51
CA SER A 3 -5.09 -29.89 -7.88
C SER A 3 -4.19 -28.73 -8.35
N GLY A 4 -4.64 -27.92 -9.32
CA GLY A 4 -3.90 -26.77 -9.84
C GLY A 4 -4.17 -25.47 -9.08
N GLU A 5 -5.43 -25.26 -8.68
CA GLU A 5 -5.89 -24.03 -8.01
C GLU A 5 -5.48 -24.00 -6.53
N GLU A 6 -5.62 -25.11 -5.80
CA GLU A 6 -5.18 -25.20 -4.38
C GLU A 6 -3.67 -24.96 -4.19
N ARG A 7 -2.85 -25.32 -5.20
CA ARG A 7 -1.39 -25.20 -5.15
C ARG A 7 -0.92 -23.77 -5.43
N GLU A 8 -1.65 -23.06 -6.28
CA GLU A 8 -1.41 -21.64 -6.60
C GLU A 8 -1.78 -20.74 -5.40
N ASP A 9 -2.87 -21.08 -4.70
CA ASP A 9 -3.28 -20.42 -3.46
C ASP A 9 -2.24 -20.60 -2.34
N ASP A 10 -1.65 -21.78 -2.19
CA ASP A 10 -0.61 -22.05 -1.19
C ASP A 10 0.71 -21.32 -1.48
N GLU A 11 1.16 -21.29 -2.74
CA GLU A 11 2.36 -20.56 -3.17
C GLU A 11 2.18 -19.05 -2.99
N ALA A 12 1.02 -18.51 -3.39
CA ALA A 12 0.67 -17.12 -3.19
C ALA A 12 0.59 -16.74 -1.70
N ALA A 13 0.03 -17.62 -0.88
CA ALA A 13 -0.02 -17.43 0.58
C ALA A 13 1.38 -17.46 1.22
N ALA A 14 2.28 -18.32 0.74
CA ALA A 14 3.67 -18.37 1.19
C ALA A 14 4.43 -17.09 0.82
N ALA A 15 4.28 -16.61 -0.43
CA ALA A 15 4.88 -15.36 -0.89
C ALA A 15 4.34 -14.14 -0.11
N ALA A 16 3.04 -14.10 0.20
CA ALA A 16 2.44 -13.05 1.01
C ALA A 16 2.97 -13.08 2.46
N LYS A 17 3.16 -14.27 3.04
CA LYS A 17 3.76 -14.44 4.37
C LYS A 17 5.22 -13.98 4.39
N GLU A 18 6.02 -14.33 3.38
CA GLU A 18 7.41 -13.89 3.26
C GLU A 18 7.50 -12.37 3.12
N HIS A 19 6.68 -11.78 2.24
CA HIS A 19 6.62 -10.32 2.10
C HIS A 19 6.22 -9.67 3.42
N LEU A 20 5.21 -10.19 4.12
CA LEU A 20 4.78 -9.68 5.42
C LEU A 20 5.90 -9.78 6.46
N GLN A 21 6.65 -10.87 6.50
CA GLN A 21 7.81 -11.03 7.38
C GLN A 21 8.88 -9.97 7.11
N LYS A 22 9.20 -9.71 5.83
CA LYS A 22 10.15 -8.66 5.44
C LYS A 22 9.67 -7.28 5.90
N GLN A 23 8.38 -6.99 5.79
CA GLN A 23 7.80 -5.72 6.25
C GLN A 23 7.86 -5.58 7.78
N PHE A 24 7.53 -6.63 8.53
CA PHE A 24 7.67 -6.63 9.99
C PHE A 24 9.11 -6.38 10.41
N ARG A 25 10.08 -6.96 9.71
CA ARG A 25 11.49 -6.74 9.98
C ARG A 25 11.91 -5.28 9.72
N LEU A 26 11.54 -4.70 8.58
CA LEU A 26 11.84 -3.30 8.27
C LEU A 26 11.20 -2.33 9.27
N CYS A 27 9.93 -2.54 9.59
CA CYS A 27 9.20 -1.75 10.58
C CYS A 27 9.85 -1.84 11.97
N THR A 28 10.18 -3.06 12.41
CA THR A 28 10.83 -3.29 13.70
C THR A 28 12.20 -2.62 13.77
N ILE A 29 13.01 -2.70 12.70
CA ILE A 29 14.30 -2.01 12.62
C ILE A 29 14.09 -0.50 12.79
N SER A 30 13.20 0.10 11.99
CA SER A 30 12.96 1.54 12.03
C SER A 30 12.47 2.03 13.40
N ILE A 31 11.58 1.27 14.06
CA ILE A 31 11.10 1.61 15.40
C ILE A 31 12.23 1.46 16.42
N ALA A 32 12.90 0.32 16.42
CA ALA A 32 13.94 0.01 17.41
C ALA A 32 15.14 0.96 17.32
N GLU A 33 15.60 1.30 16.11
CA GLU A 33 16.68 2.27 15.92
C GLU A 33 16.24 3.69 16.29
N GLY A 34 14.99 4.06 16.00
CA GLY A 34 14.39 5.33 16.42
C GLY A 34 14.35 5.45 17.95
N GLU A 35 13.93 4.41 18.66
CA GLU A 35 13.92 4.36 20.12
C GLU A 35 15.33 4.37 20.71
N ALA A 36 16.23 3.57 20.16
CA ALA A 36 17.61 3.47 20.63
C ALA A 36 18.31 4.84 20.51
N LYS A 37 18.14 5.52 19.36
CA LYS A 37 18.65 6.87 19.14
C LYS A 37 18.08 7.92 20.09
N ARG A 38 16.79 7.83 20.45
CA ARG A 38 16.17 8.73 21.44
C ARG A 38 16.75 8.58 22.84
N ASN A 39 17.27 7.41 23.16
CA ASN A 39 17.81 7.07 24.48
C ASN A 39 19.35 7.04 24.51
N ASP A 40 20.01 7.45 23.43
CA ASP A 40 21.47 7.36 23.25
C ASP A 40 22.02 5.94 23.52
N MET A 41 21.26 4.95 23.09
CA MET A 41 21.57 3.53 23.22
C MET A 41 21.80 2.91 21.85
N GLU A 42 22.60 1.83 21.81
CA GLU A 42 22.65 0.93 20.67
C GLU A 42 21.82 -0.32 20.92
N ILE A 43 21.09 -0.76 19.90
CA ILE A 43 20.36 -2.02 19.93
C ILE A 43 21.11 -3.10 19.15
N SER A 44 21.28 -4.26 19.79
CA SER A 44 21.90 -5.42 19.13
C SER A 44 21.02 -5.94 18.00
N LYS A 45 21.65 -6.23 16.85
CA LYS A 45 20.99 -6.80 15.66
C LYS A 45 20.20 -8.08 15.99
N THR A 46 20.69 -8.88 16.93
CA THR A 46 20.02 -10.11 17.38
C THR A 46 18.68 -9.80 18.07
N ILE A 47 18.64 -8.74 18.89
CA ILE A 47 17.42 -8.32 19.58
C ILE A 47 16.38 -7.83 18.58
N VAL A 48 16.79 -7.03 17.59
CA VAL A 48 15.90 -6.58 16.50
C VAL A 48 15.34 -7.77 15.72
N ALA A 49 16.16 -8.77 15.40
CA ALA A 49 15.73 -9.98 14.73
C ALA A 49 14.72 -10.79 15.57
N CYS A 50 14.97 -10.93 16.88
CA CYS A 50 14.07 -11.60 17.82
C CYS A 50 12.71 -10.90 17.89
N ILE A 51 12.69 -9.57 18.04
CA ILE A 51 11.45 -8.79 18.09
C ILE A 51 10.67 -8.90 16.77
N SER A 52 11.36 -8.81 15.63
CA SER A 52 10.75 -8.93 14.30
C SER A 52 10.05 -10.28 14.12
N ASN A 53 10.74 -11.36 14.51
CA ASN A 53 10.20 -12.72 14.44
C ASN A 53 9.01 -12.92 15.39
N LEU A 54 9.07 -12.34 16.59
CA LEU A 54 8.00 -12.43 17.57
C LEU A 54 6.75 -11.68 17.07
N ALA A 55 6.92 -10.45 16.59
CA ALA A 55 5.84 -9.64 16.01
C ALA A 55 5.17 -10.35 14.83
N PHE A 56 5.97 -10.93 13.92
CA PHE A 56 5.45 -11.73 12.81
C PHE A 56 4.65 -12.94 13.30
N LYS A 57 5.15 -13.71 14.27
CA LYS A 57 4.42 -14.88 14.82
C LYS A 57 3.09 -14.48 15.45
N PHE A 58 3.03 -13.36 16.16
CA PHE A 58 1.78 -12.86 16.75
C PHE A 58 0.78 -12.41 15.69
N ALA A 59 1.23 -11.68 14.66
CA ALA A 59 0.36 -11.19 13.60
C ALA A 59 -0.09 -12.29 12.63
N ALA A 60 0.81 -13.22 12.27
CA ALA A 60 0.55 -14.24 11.26
C ALA A 60 -0.13 -15.51 11.80
N HIS A 61 0.08 -15.85 13.08
CA HIS A 61 -0.27 -17.18 13.60
C HIS A 61 -1.25 -17.17 14.79
N ARG A 62 -1.54 -16.01 15.40
CA ARG A 62 -2.40 -15.95 16.60
C ARG A 62 -3.57 -14.99 16.53
N ASN A 63 -3.68 -14.18 15.47
CA ASN A 63 -4.74 -13.19 15.42
C ASN A 63 -5.19 -13.00 13.97
N GLU A 64 -5.97 -13.97 13.46
CA GLU A 64 -6.59 -13.89 12.13
C GLU A 64 -7.33 -12.55 11.94
N HIS A 65 -7.97 -12.06 12.99
CA HIS A 65 -8.64 -10.77 13.01
C HIS A 65 -7.66 -9.60 12.83
N LEU A 66 -6.51 -9.60 13.54
CA LEU A 66 -5.44 -8.62 13.34
C LEU A 66 -4.82 -8.72 11.94
N ALA A 67 -4.61 -9.95 11.44
CA ALA A 67 -4.10 -10.16 10.09
C ALA A 67 -5.06 -9.60 9.03
N ALA A 68 -6.37 -9.81 9.19
CA ALA A 68 -7.40 -9.24 8.32
C ALA A 68 -7.42 -7.71 8.41
N THR A 69 -7.36 -7.16 9.63
CA THR A 69 -7.36 -5.70 9.86
C THR A 69 -6.12 -5.02 9.28
N LEU A 70 -4.93 -5.64 9.39
CA LEU A 70 -3.70 -5.09 8.82
C LEU A 70 -3.68 -5.18 7.29
N ARG A 71 -4.27 -6.24 6.71
CA ARG A 71 -4.45 -6.35 5.26
C ARG A 71 -5.36 -5.25 4.73
N SER A 72 -6.53 -5.05 5.33
CA SER A 72 -7.45 -3.98 4.90
C SER A 72 -6.81 -2.60 5.07
N PHE A 73 -6.12 -2.35 6.20
CA PHE A 73 -5.43 -1.09 6.42
C PHE A 73 -4.33 -0.82 5.38
N ARG A 74 -3.56 -1.84 4.98
CA ARG A 74 -2.56 -1.72 3.91
C ARG A 74 -3.21 -1.42 2.56
N ASP A 75 -4.30 -2.11 2.23
CA ASP A 75 -4.99 -1.92 0.95
C ASP A 75 -5.63 -0.52 0.88
N ASP A 76 -6.16 -0.02 2.00
CA ASP A 76 -6.61 1.37 2.15
C ASP A 76 -5.47 2.38 1.94
N LEU A 77 -4.26 2.10 2.44
CA LEU A 77 -3.10 2.95 2.21
C LEU A 77 -2.69 2.96 0.74
N LYS A 78 -2.71 1.81 0.05
CA LYS A 78 -2.43 1.73 -1.40
C LYS A 78 -3.48 2.45 -2.22
N ALA A 79 -4.76 2.32 -1.86
CA ALA A 79 -5.85 3.03 -2.53
C ALA A 79 -5.74 4.56 -2.37
N LYS A 80 -5.04 5.02 -1.32
CA LYS A 80 -4.80 6.44 -1.02
C LYS A 80 -3.40 6.92 -1.44
N GLU A 81 -2.58 6.08 -2.06
CA GLU A 81 -1.25 6.46 -2.54
C GLU A 81 -1.41 7.39 -3.76
N PRO A 82 -0.97 8.66 -3.71
CA PRO A 82 -1.16 9.59 -4.82
C PRO A 82 -0.29 9.14 -5.99
N GLN A 83 -0.88 8.94 -7.16
CA GLN A 83 -0.19 8.69 -8.42
C GLN A 83 0.81 9.83 -8.70
N THR A 84 2.07 9.66 -8.29
CA THR A 84 3.13 10.69 -8.38
C THR A 84 3.82 10.76 -9.75
N GLU A 85 3.45 9.92 -10.72
CA GLU A 85 4.09 9.91 -12.04
C GLU A 85 3.08 10.07 -13.18
N ARG A 86 2.97 11.30 -13.74
CA ARG A 86 2.90 11.59 -15.19
C ARG A 86 2.69 13.09 -15.46
N LYS A 87 3.81 13.82 -15.58
CA LYS A 87 3.87 15.11 -16.29
C LYS A 87 3.56 14.91 -17.78
N ARG A 88 2.47 15.47 -18.32
CA ARG A 88 2.53 16.17 -19.63
C ARG A 88 1.42 17.20 -19.81
N LYS A 89 1.86 18.46 -19.73
CA LYS A 89 1.25 19.74 -20.09
C LYS A 89 0.21 19.66 -21.24
N LYS A 90 -1.01 20.13 -21.01
CA LYS A 90 -1.76 20.91 -22.02
C LYS A 90 -2.57 22.02 -21.34
N ARG A 91 -2.04 23.24 -21.45
CA ARG A 91 -2.82 24.48 -21.33
C ARG A 91 -3.63 24.63 -22.61
N THR A 92 -4.92 24.96 -22.50
CA THR A 92 -5.72 25.82 -23.41
C THR A 92 -7.08 26.00 -22.72
N ARG A 93 -7.21 26.98 -21.82
CA ARG A 93 -7.67 28.36 -22.06
C ARG A 93 -9.17 28.42 -22.38
N LYS A 94 -9.91 28.83 -21.34
CA LYS A 94 -11.29 29.35 -21.29
C LYS A 94 -11.72 30.06 -22.58
N GLN A 95 -12.88 29.73 -23.12
CA GLN A 95 -13.60 30.64 -24.03
C GLN A 95 -15.04 30.75 -23.56
N ASP A 96 -15.32 31.89 -22.91
CA ASP A 96 -16.64 32.40 -22.60
C ASP A 96 -17.46 32.51 -23.91
N ARG A 97 -18.69 31.96 -23.91
CA ARG A 97 -19.61 31.99 -25.05
C ARG A 97 -20.52 33.20 -24.90
N ALA A 98 -20.29 34.23 -25.71
CA ALA A 98 -21.16 35.39 -25.82
C ALA A 98 -21.71 35.52 -27.25
N ALA A 99 -23.05 35.70 -27.28
CA ALA A 99 -23.87 36.44 -28.23
C ALA A 99 -23.98 36.02 -29.71
N ALA A 100 -25.26 36.03 -30.13
CA ALA A 100 -25.84 36.21 -31.47
C ALA A 100 -25.56 35.14 -32.52
N ASP A 101 -26.62 34.49 -33.03
CA ASP A 101 -27.22 34.99 -34.26
C ASP A 101 -28.57 34.32 -34.55
N ASP A 102 -29.50 35.19 -34.88
CA ASP A 102 -30.83 35.01 -35.43
C ASP A 102 -30.72 34.53 -36.88
N LEU A 103 -31.50 33.51 -37.29
CA LEU A 103 -31.87 33.23 -38.68
C LEU A 103 -32.76 31.98 -38.74
N SER A 104 -34.07 32.21 -38.64
CA SER A 104 -35.08 31.24 -39.07
C SER A 104 -35.50 31.47 -40.53
N VAL A 105 -35.24 30.46 -41.35
CA VAL A 105 -36.14 29.88 -42.37
C VAL A 105 -36.62 30.78 -43.52
N LEU A 106 -36.13 30.48 -44.73
CA LEU A 106 -36.96 30.31 -45.94
C LEU A 106 -36.32 29.21 -46.82
N ASP A 107 -36.99 28.07 -46.92
CA ASP A 107 -36.81 27.06 -47.99
C ASP A 107 -38.00 27.20 -48.95
N ALA A 108 -37.80 26.80 -50.20
CA ALA A 108 -38.59 27.17 -51.39
C ALA A 108 -40.07 26.70 -51.40
#